data_AF-A0A024T9G8-F1
#
_entry.id   AF-A0A024T9G8-F1
#
_cell.length_a   1.000
_cell.length_b   1.000
_cell.length_c   1.000
_cell.angle_alpha   90.00
_cell.angle_beta   90.00
_cell.angle_gamma   90.00
#
_symmetry.space_group_name_H-M   'P 1'
#
loop_
_entity.id
_entity.type
_entity.pdbx_description
1 polymer ?
#
loop_
_entity_poly.entity_id
_entity_poly.type
_entity_poly.pdbx_seq_one_letter_code
_entity_poly.pdbx_strand_id
1 'polypeptide(L)'
;MTLANFDATLYRDYVFTRVIPAIKEFPSTHKHVILQQKNATRHGAITDKLLAHVSFDGWHFVLRREPPNSLDLNVLDLVLFSSIQALQYTPVSRMIDDVAQATFVTFDQQEVEKLQNVFLTYQDVMKLVLEHHEDNQFRLPRMGMDALRRAGTLMANASCPAALVI
;
A
#
# COMPACT_ATOMS: atom_id res chain seq x y z
N MET A 1 -7.20 25.16 5.99
CA MET A 1 -6.83 23.89 6.66
C MET A 1 -5.69 24.18 7.63
N THR A 2 -5.93 24.12 8.94
CA THR A 2 -4.85 24.27 9.93
C THR A 2 -3.97 23.03 9.86
N LEU A 3 -2.66 23.19 9.65
CA LEU A 3 -1.70 22.09 9.80
C LEU A 3 -1.73 21.65 11.27
N ALA A 4 -2.63 20.72 11.61
CA ALA A 4 -2.53 20.01 12.86
C ALA A 4 -1.21 19.25 12.83
N ASN A 5 -0.37 19.42 13.85
CA ASN A 5 0.80 18.56 14.01
C ASN A 5 0.32 17.12 14.01
N PHE A 6 0.73 16.36 13.00
CA PHE A 6 0.42 14.94 12.93
C PHE A 6 1.18 14.24 14.04
N ASP A 7 0.51 14.03 15.16
CA ASP A 7 1.04 13.30 16.31
C ASP A 7 0.52 11.86 16.35
N ALA A 8 1.09 11.08 17.26
CA ALA A 8 0.79 9.65 17.35
C ALA A 8 -0.67 9.38 17.78
N THR A 9 -1.28 10.31 18.53
CA THR A 9 -2.67 10.21 18.99
C THR A 9 -3.63 10.43 17.84
N LEU A 10 -3.45 11.50 17.08
CA LEU A 10 -4.27 11.81 15.92
C LEU A 10 -4.20 10.68 14.88
N TYR A 11 -3.00 10.13 14.65
CA TYR A 11 -2.83 8.99 13.76
C TYR A 11 -3.61 7.76 14.21
N ARG A 12 -3.46 7.38 15.49
CA ARG A 12 -4.18 6.25 16.07
C ARG A 12 -5.69 6.46 15.95
N ASP A 13 -6.19 7.61 16.38
CA ASP A 13 -7.62 7.89 16.38
C ASP A 13 -8.20 7.86 14.95
N TYR A 14 -7.47 8.39 13.96
CA TYR A 14 -7.86 8.28 12.56
C TYR A 14 -7.96 6.83 12.08
N VAL A 15 -6.99 5.97 12.42
CA VAL A 15 -7.02 4.55 12.01
C VAL A 15 -8.22 3.83 12.61
N PHE A 16 -8.51 4.03 13.90
CA PHE A 16 -9.62 3.34 14.57
C PHE A 16 -11.01 3.88 14.18
N THR A 17 -11.12 5.17 13.87
CA THR A 17 -12.42 5.81 13.58
C THR A 17 -12.74 5.91 12.09
N ARG A 18 -11.74 5.83 11.20
CA ARG A 18 -11.93 5.99 9.75
C ARG A 18 -11.47 4.76 8.98
N VAL A 19 -10.23 4.30 9.20
CA VAL A 19 -9.63 3.24 8.37
C VAL A 19 -10.23 1.87 8.65
N ILE A 20 -10.27 1.43 9.92
CA ILE A 20 -10.81 0.11 10.29
C ILE A 20 -12.29 -0.04 9.88
N PRO A 21 -13.18 0.94 10.15
CA PRO A 21 -14.56 0.87 9.67
C PRO A 21 -14.68 0.74 8.15
N ALA A 22 -13.92 1.55 7.39
CA ALA A 22 -13.94 1.49 5.93
C ALA A 22 -13.46 0.11 5.40
N ILE A 23 -12.47 -0.51 6.05
CA ILE A 23 -12.05 -1.88 5.72
C ILE A 23 -13.17 -2.89 5.99
N LYS A 24 -13.92 -2.74 7.09
CA LYS A 24 -15.02 -3.65 7.43
C LYS A 24 -16.21 -3.54 6.47
N GLU A 25 -16.39 -2.38 5.85
CA GLU A 25 -17.40 -2.13 4.81
C GLU A 25 -16.94 -2.59 3.41
N PHE A 26 -15.63 -2.81 3.22
CA PHE A 26 -15.10 -3.27 1.94
C PHE A 26 -15.65 -4.67 1.60
N PRO A 27 -16.13 -4.92 0.37
CA PRO A 27 -16.76 -6.18 -0.02
C PRO A 27 -15.73 -7.30 -0.24
N SER A 28 -15.10 -7.74 0.85
CA SER A 28 -14.15 -8.86 0.88
C SER A 28 -14.71 -10.02 1.68
N THR A 29 -14.53 -11.23 1.15
CA THR A 29 -14.78 -12.49 1.88
C THR A 29 -13.66 -12.82 2.85
N HIS A 30 -12.47 -12.22 2.67
CA HIS A 30 -11.31 -12.39 3.54
C HIS A 30 -11.35 -11.32 4.63
N LYS A 31 -11.47 -11.77 5.88
CA LYS A 31 -11.52 -10.91 7.07
C LYS A 31 -10.23 -10.92 7.89
N HIS A 32 -9.18 -11.57 7.38
CA HIS A 32 -7.84 -11.48 7.95
C HIS A 32 -7.08 -10.33 7.27
N VAL A 33 -6.81 -9.29 8.03
CA VAL A 33 -6.21 -8.05 7.54
C VAL A 33 -4.85 -7.85 8.17
N ILE A 34 -3.83 -7.71 7.32
CA ILE A 34 -2.50 -7.29 7.73
C ILE A 34 -2.42 -5.78 7.51
N LEU A 35 -2.42 -5.02 8.61
CA LEU A 35 -2.19 -3.57 8.57
C LEU A 35 -0.69 -3.33 8.48
N GLN A 36 -0.21 -3.00 7.28
CA GLN A 36 1.18 -2.64 7.04
C GLN A 36 1.40 -1.14 7.25
N GLN A 37 2.48 -0.78 7.96
CA GLN A 37 2.89 0.61 8.14
C GLN A 37 4.41 0.75 8.24
N LYS A 38 4.94 1.93 7.90
CA LYS A 38 6.36 2.26 8.15
C LYS A 38 6.70 2.21 9.63
N ASN A 39 7.95 1.85 9.95
CA ASN A 39 8.47 1.90 11.32
C ASN A 39 8.88 3.33 11.76
N ALA A 40 8.03 4.32 11.50
CA ALA A 40 8.24 5.69 11.97
C ALA A 40 7.79 5.83 13.44
N THR A 41 8.49 6.64 14.25
CA THR A 41 8.20 6.80 15.68
C THR A 41 6.73 7.08 15.99
N ARG A 42 6.05 7.88 15.14
CA ARG A 42 4.63 8.23 15.30
C ARG A 42 3.68 7.05 15.10
N HIS A 43 4.05 6.08 14.26
CA HIS A 43 3.26 4.88 14.01
C HIS A 43 3.33 3.86 15.17
N GLY A 44 4.21 4.10 16.17
CA GLY A 44 4.30 3.30 17.39
C GLY A 44 3.03 3.32 18.26
N ALA A 45 2.12 4.28 18.07
CA ALA A 45 0.87 4.36 18.81
C ALA A 45 -0.15 3.26 18.46
N ILE A 46 0.05 2.53 17.36
CA ILE A 46 -0.76 1.37 16.98
C ILE A 46 0.02 0.09 17.32
N THR A 47 -0.67 -0.85 17.96
CA THR A 47 -0.10 -2.14 18.39
C THR A 47 -1.10 -3.27 18.14
N ASP A 48 -0.62 -4.51 18.02
CA ASP A 48 -1.50 -5.69 17.91
C ASP A 48 -2.48 -5.80 19.08
N LYS A 49 -2.07 -5.40 20.30
CA LYS A 49 -2.95 -5.37 21.47
C LYS A 49 -4.15 -4.44 21.25
N LEU A 50 -3.96 -3.29 20.61
CA LEU A 50 -5.06 -2.39 20.28
C LEU A 50 -5.93 -2.97 19.16
N LEU A 51 -5.31 -3.55 18.13
CA LEU A 51 -6.03 -4.19 17.02
C LEU A 51 -6.87 -5.40 17.45
N ALA A 52 -6.49 -6.09 18.53
CA ALA A 52 -7.29 -7.16 19.11
C ALA A 52 -8.70 -6.68 19.53
N HIS A 53 -8.86 -5.42 19.95
CA HIS A 53 -10.16 -4.88 20.37
C HIS A 53 -11.12 -4.65 19.20
N VAL A 54 -10.62 -4.56 17.96
CA VAL A 54 -11.43 -4.43 16.75
C VAL A 54 -11.52 -5.74 15.95
N SER A 55 -10.85 -6.79 16.42
CA SER A 55 -10.81 -8.13 15.82
C SER A 55 -11.92 -9.02 16.37
N PHE A 56 -13.16 -8.67 16.00
CA PHE A 56 -14.38 -9.40 16.39
C PHE A 56 -15.28 -9.59 15.15
N ASP A 57 -16.36 -10.38 15.26
CA ASP A 57 -17.26 -10.73 14.14
C ASP A 57 -16.55 -11.40 12.94
N GLY A 58 -15.57 -12.25 13.28
CA GLY A 58 -14.74 -12.97 12.33
C GLY A 58 -13.63 -12.11 11.68
N TRP A 59 -13.49 -10.84 12.06
CA TRP A 59 -12.36 -10.02 11.67
C TRP A 59 -11.13 -10.31 12.52
N HIS A 60 -9.97 -10.37 11.87
CA HIS A 60 -8.68 -10.51 12.52
C HIS A 60 -7.72 -9.48 11.94
N PHE A 61 -7.28 -8.53 12.77
CA PHE A 61 -6.33 -7.49 12.38
C PHE A 61 -4.99 -7.73 13.05
N VAL A 62 -3.92 -7.77 12.25
CA VAL A 62 -2.54 -7.85 12.73
C VAL A 62 -1.71 -6.72 12.17
N LEU A 63 -0.79 -6.21 12.97
CA LEU A 63 0.13 -5.15 12.58
C LEU A 63 1.40 -5.76 12.00
N ARG A 64 1.88 -5.21 10.89
CA ARG A 64 3.23 -5.47 10.38
C ARG A 64 3.93 -4.14 10.14
N ARG A 65 5.13 -4.02 10.70
CA ARG A 65 5.98 -2.85 10.49
C ARG A 65 7.05 -3.21 9.49
N GLU A 66 7.30 -2.30 8.56
CA GLU A 66 8.40 -2.47 7.62
C GLU A 66 9.75 -2.47 8.33
N PRO A 67 10.71 -3.27 7.84
CA PRO A 67 12.10 -3.19 8.26
C PRO A 67 12.63 -1.74 8.13
N PRO A 68 13.60 -1.34 8.99
CA PRO A 68 14.30 -0.08 8.80
C PRO A 68 14.93 0.00 7.41
N ASN A 69 14.82 1.15 6.74
CA ASN A 69 15.39 1.44 5.40
C ASN A 69 14.80 0.66 4.21
N SER A 70 13.69 -0.08 4.35
CA SER A 70 13.06 -0.81 3.24
C SER A 70 11.97 0.04 2.55
N LEU A 71 12.35 1.17 1.93
CA LEU A 71 11.38 2.00 1.20
C LEU A 71 10.70 1.22 0.05
N ASP A 72 11.37 0.19 -0.45
CA ASP A 72 10.95 -0.65 -1.58
C ASP A 72 9.84 -1.66 -1.21
N LEU A 73 9.42 -1.70 0.06
CA LEU A 73 8.39 -2.63 0.55
C LEU A 73 7.08 -1.96 0.95
N ASN A 74 6.93 -0.64 0.78
CA ASN A 74 5.63 0.01 0.95
C ASN A 74 4.92 0.15 -0.39
N VAL A 75 3.88 -0.66 -0.64
CA VAL A 75 3.07 -0.58 -1.88
C VAL A 75 2.51 0.82 -2.15
N LEU A 76 2.20 1.58 -1.08
CA LEU A 76 1.69 2.94 -1.22
C LEU A 76 2.76 3.89 -1.74
N ASP A 77 4.00 3.82 -1.25
CA ASP A 77 5.07 4.68 -1.74
C ASP A 77 5.59 4.23 -3.10
N LEU A 78 5.83 2.92 -3.24
CA LEU A 78 6.44 2.33 -4.44
C LEU A 78 5.58 2.58 -5.67
N VAL A 79 4.26 2.58 -5.53
CA VAL A 79 3.40 2.61 -6.71
C VAL A 79 2.23 3.56 -6.62
N LEU A 80 1.45 3.61 -5.54
CA LEU A 80 0.25 4.46 -5.52
C LEU A 80 0.62 5.94 -5.52
N PHE A 81 1.46 6.38 -4.58
CA PHE A 81 1.91 7.77 -4.49
C PHE A 81 2.80 8.13 -5.69
N SER A 82 3.66 7.21 -6.14
CA SER A 82 4.44 7.40 -7.37
C SER A 82 3.53 7.61 -8.60
N SER A 83 2.43 6.85 -8.73
CA SER A 83 1.46 7.01 -9.82
C SER A 83 0.67 8.31 -9.70
N ILE A 84 0.26 8.68 -8.48
CA ILE A 84 -0.42 9.95 -8.22
C ILE A 84 0.51 11.12 -8.55
N GLN A 85 1.76 11.06 -8.12
CA GLN A 85 2.77 12.09 -8.38
C GLN A 85 3.09 12.21 -9.87
N ALA A 86 3.18 11.09 -10.60
CA ALA A 86 3.34 11.10 -12.05
C ALA A 86 2.19 11.83 -12.77
N LEU A 87 0.96 11.72 -12.25
CA LEU A 87 -0.24 12.34 -12.82
C LEU A 87 -0.35 13.84 -12.44
N GLN A 88 0.21 14.25 -11.30
CA GLN A 88 0.31 15.65 -10.86
C GLN A 88 1.24 16.52 -11.73
N TYR A 89 2.06 15.95 -12.62
CA TYR A 89 2.89 16.72 -13.56
C TYR A 89 2.07 17.41 -14.68
N THR A 90 0.73 17.27 -14.68
CA THR A 90 -0.13 17.73 -15.78
C THR A 90 -0.79 19.11 -15.56
N PRO A 91 -1.09 19.56 -14.32
CA PRO A 91 -1.44 20.96 -14.03
C PRO A 91 -0.50 21.64 -13.02
N VAL A 92 -0.14 22.91 -13.26
CA VAL A 92 0.61 23.75 -12.30
C VAL A 92 -0.28 24.03 -11.08
N SER A 93 -0.11 23.25 -10.00
CA SER A 93 -0.74 23.54 -8.70
C SER A 93 0.07 24.61 -7.96
N ARG A 94 -0.59 25.70 -7.52
CA ARG A 94 0.08 26.81 -6.81
C ARG A 94 -0.31 26.87 -5.33
N MET A 95 -1.36 26.16 -4.93
CA MET A 95 -1.88 26.12 -3.56
C MET A 95 -2.05 24.68 -3.05
N ILE A 96 -2.05 24.50 -1.73
CA ILE A 96 -2.27 23.20 -1.08
C ILE A 96 -3.62 22.59 -1.49
N ASP A 97 -4.66 23.42 -1.62
CA ASP A 97 -5.99 22.98 -2.01
C ASP A 97 -6.01 22.44 -3.45
N ASP A 98 -5.22 23.03 -4.36
CA ASP A 98 -5.06 22.53 -5.73
C ASP A 98 -4.42 21.14 -5.73
N VAL A 99 -3.39 20.94 -4.89
CA VAL A 99 -2.70 19.65 -4.74
C VAL A 99 -3.64 18.59 -4.16
N ALA A 100 -4.44 18.95 -3.16
CA ALA A 100 -5.42 18.05 -2.56
C ALA A 100 -6.48 17.65 -3.60
N GLN A 101 -7.05 18.63 -4.31
CA GLN A 101 -8.04 18.37 -5.35
C GLN A 101 -7.49 17.52 -6.49
N ALA A 102 -6.28 17.83 -6.97
CA ALA A 102 -5.61 17.03 -7.99
C ALA A 102 -5.36 15.61 -7.52
N THR A 103 -5.00 15.41 -6.25
CA THR A 103 -4.83 14.08 -5.65
C THR A 103 -6.13 13.28 -5.63
N PHE A 104 -7.24 13.90 -5.20
CA PHE A 104 -8.54 13.23 -5.19
C PHE A 104 -9.01 12.85 -6.60
N VAL A 105 -8.93 13.78 -7.56
CA VAL A 105 -9.28 13.50 -8.97
C VAL A 105 -8.42 12.36 -9.52
N THR A 106 -7.13 12.38 -9.24
CA THR A 106 -6.20 11.34 -9.70
C THR A 106 -6.51 9.99 -9.09
N PHE A 107 -6.88 9.96 -7.80
CA PHE A 107 -7.31 8.76 -7.11
C PHE A 107 -8.60 8.19 -7.69
N ASP A 108 -9.61 9.03 -7.91
CA ASP A 108 -10.91 8.62 -8.50
C ASP A 108 -10.77 8.13 -9.95
N GLN A 109 -9.78 8.65 -10.69
CA GLN A 109 -9.47 8.22 -12.05
C GLN A 109 -8.59 6.96 -12.12
N GLN A 110 -8.18 6.38 -10.98
CA GLN A 110 -7.41 5.13 -11.00
C GLN A 110 -8.30 3.97 -11.47
N GLU A 111 -7.91 3.37 -12.58
CA GLU A 111 -8.57 2.16 -13.08
C GLU A 111 -8.16 0.95 -12.23
N VAL A 112 -9.12 0.05 -11.97
CA VAL A 112 -8.89 -1.20 -11.23
C VAL A 112 -7.75 -2.01 -11.85
N GLU A 113 -7.62 -1.99 -13.18
CA GLU A 113 -6.54 -2.67 -13.88
C GLU A 113 -5.15 -2.10 -13.56
N LYS A 114 -5.05 -0.77 -13.38
CA LYS A 114 -3.80 -0.13 -12.95
C LYS A 114 -3.45 -0.53 -11.53
N LEU A 115 -4.42 -0.57 -10.62
CA LEU A 115 -4.21 -1.06 -9.26
C LEU A 115 -3.80 -2.54 -9.23
N GLN A 116 -4.37 -3.40 -10.09
CA GLN A 116 -3.90 -4.79 -10.21
C GLN A 116 -2.45 -4.85 -10.69
N ASN A 117 -2.09 -4.03 -11.68
CA ASN A 117 -0.72 -3.94 -12.18
C ASN A 117 0.26 -3.48 -11.08
N VAL A 118 -0.16 -2.55 -10.23
CA VAL A 118 0.57 -2.10 -9.05
C VAL A 118 0.88 -3.26 -8.11
N PHE A 119 -0.13 -4.05 -7.74
CA PHE A 119 0.05 -5.17 -6.82
C PHE A 119 0.92 -6.28 -7.38
N LEU A 120 0.82 -6.58 -8.69
CA LEU A 120 1.69 -7.56 -9.34
C LEU A 120 3.15 -7.09 -9.36
N THR A 121 3.39 -5.80 -9.66
CA THR A 121 4.74 -5.22 -9.60
C THR A 121 5.31 -5.31 -8.19
N TYR A 122 4.50 -5.06 -7.16
CA TYR A 122 4.92 -5.18 -5.77
C TYR A 122 5.33 -6.61 -5.40
N GLN A 123 4.56 -7.63 -5.81
CA GLN A 123 4.89 -9.03 -5.56
C GLN A 123 6.18 -9.46 -6.26
N ASP A 124 6.41 -8.97 -7.47
CA ASP A 124 7.66 -9.18 -8.19
C ASP A 124 8.86 -8.52 -7.50
N VAL A 125 8.69 -7.31 -6.97
CA VAL A 125 9.72 -6.62 -6.18
C VAL A 125 10.05 -7.40 -4.92
N MET A 126 9.03 -7.89 -4.19
CA MET A 126 9.25 -8.76 -3.03
C MET A 126 10.06 -10.01 -3.38
N LYS A 127 9.76 -10.63 -4.53
CA LYS A 127 10.53 -11.77 -5.02
C LYS A 127 11.98 -11.39 -5.31
N LEU A 128 12.23 -10.25 -5.96
CA LEU A 128 13.59 -9.78 -6.22
C LEU A 128 14.38 -9.52 -4.93
N VAL A 129 13.75 -8.94 -3.91
CA VAL A 129 14.36 -8.75 -2.58
C VAL A 129 14.78 -10.11 -1.99
N LEU A 130 13.95 -11.15 -2.11
CA LEU A 130 14.30 -12.50 -1.65
C LEU A 130 15.45 -13.10 -2.48
N GLU A 131 15.40 -12.96 -3.81
CA GLU A 131 16.44 -13.46 -4.73
C GLU A 131 17.81 -12.80 -4.52
N HIS A 132 17.82 -11.54 -4.08
CA HIS A 132 19.04 -10.75 -3.88
C HIS A 132 19.44 -10.64 -2.40
N HIS A 133 18.93 -11.53 -1.54
CA HIS A 133 19.28 -11.58 -0.12
C HIS A 133 19.12 -10.24 0.60
N GLU A 134 17.94 -9.62 0.45
CA GLU A 134 17.56 -8.34 1.05
C GLU A 134 18.22 -7.09 0.42
N ASP A 135 19.05 -7.24 -0.63
CA ASP A 135 19.56 -6.10 -1.40
C ASP A 135 18.46 -5.45 -2.25
N ASN A 136 18.56 -4.14 -2.43
CA ASN A 136 17.62 -3.33 -3.22
C ASN A 136 18.19 -2.80 -4.53
N GLN A 137 19.42 -3.20 -4.91
CA GLN A 137 20.04 -2.82 -6.17
C GLN A 137 19.61 -3.70 -7.36
N PHE A 138 18.29 -3.86 -7.57
CA PHE A 138 17.75 -4.59 -8.70
C PHE A 138 16.95 -3.69 -9.65
N ARG A 139 16.90 -4.08 -10.92
CA ARG A 139 16.06 -3.41 -11.91
C ARG A 139 14.61 -3.79 -11.69
N LEU A 140 13.72 -2.81 -11.69
CA LEU A 140 12.29 -3.06 -11.63
C LEU A 140 11.85 -3.95 -12.81
N PRO A 141 11.13 -5.04 -12.55
CA PRO A 141 10.70 -5.97 -13.57
C PRO A 141 9.63 -5.34 -14.46
N ARG A 142 9.79 -5.48 -15.78
CA ARG A 142 8.78 -5.06 -16.77
C ARG A 142 8.03 -6.29 -17.27
N MET A 143 6.96 -6.66 -16.57
CA MET A 143 6.20 -7.88 -16.85
C MET A 143 5.31 -7.78 -18.12
N GLY A 144 5.18 -6.59 -18.73
CA GLY A 144 4.34 -6.42 -19.92
C GLY A 144 2.88 -6.76 -19.67
N MET A 145 2.34 -6.33 -18.52
CA MET A 145 1.04 -6.76 -18.00
C MET A 145 -0.12 -6.54 -18.97
N ASP A 146 -0.08 -5.48 -19.78
CA ASP A 146 -1.11 -5.22 -20.78
C ASP A 146 -1.13 -6.27 -21.91
N ALA A 147 0.03 -6.79 -22.30
CA ALA A 147 0.12 -7.86 -23.29
C ALA A 147 -0.41 -9.18 -22.73
N LEU A 148 -0.06 -9.51 -21.49
CA LEU A 148 -0.56 -10.69 -20.78
C LEU A 148 -2.08 -10.62 -20.56
N ARG A 149 -2.60 -9.43 -20.21
CA ARG A 149 -4.04 -9.20 -20.04
C ARG A 149 -4.79 -9.37 -21.37
N ARG A 150 -4.28 -8.81 -22.47
CA ARG A 150 -4.87 -9.01 -23.82
C ARG A 150 -4.85 -10.48 -24.25
N ALA A 151 -3.84 -11.24 -23.84
CA ALA A 151 -3.74 -12.67 -24.10
C ALA A 151 -4.57 -13.55 -23.14
N GLY A 152 -5.21 -12.96 -22.12
CA GLY A 152 -5.98 -13.70 -21.11
C GLY A 152 -5.11 -14.58 -20.17
N THR A 153 -3.81 -14.28 -20.07
CA THR A 153 -2.83 -15.09 -19.33
C THR A 153 -2.22 -14.35 -18.13
N LEU A 154 -2.70 -13.14 -17.83
CA LEU A 154 -2.23 -12.38 -16.68
C LEU A 154 -2.58 -13.12 -15.38
N MET A 155 -1.56 -13.37 -14.57
CA MET A 155 -1.69 -14.07 -13.30
C MET A 155 -2.42 -13.18 -12.29
N ALA A 156 -3.22 -13.78 -11.42
CA ALA A 156 -3.83 -13.04 -10.31
C ALA A 156 -2.79 -12.66 -9.24
N ASN A 157 -1.76 -13.49 -9.06
CA ASN A 157 -0.62 -13.27 -8.17
C ASN A 157 0.66 -13.82 -8.81
N ALA A 158 1.81 -13.22 -8.52
CA ALA A 158 3.13 -13.70 -8.89
C ALA A 158 3.48 -14.97 -8.11
N SER A 159 4.21 -15.88 -8.77
CA SER A 159 4.71 -17.11 -8.16
C SER A 159 6.09 -16.91 -7.54
N CYS A 160 6.23 -17.28 -6.26
CA CYS A 160 7.49 -17.31 -5.54
C CYS A 160 7.93 -18.75 -5.29
N PRO A 161 9.13 -19.18 -5.75
CA PRO A 161 9.71 -20.48 -5.41
C PRO A 161 9.83 -20.70 -3.90
N ALA A 162 9.41 -21.87 -3.42
CA ALA A 162 9.48 -22.21 -1.99
C ALA A 162 10.91 -22.15 -1.42
N ALA A 163 11.93 -22.37 -2.26
CA ALA A 163 13.34 -22.28 -1.87
C ALA A 163 13.81 -20.86 -1.49
N LEU A 164 13.04 -19.83 -1.87
CA LEU A 164 13.34 -18.42 -1.55
C LEU A 164 12.61 -17.95 -0.28
N VAL A 165 11.65 -18.72 0.23
CA VAL A 165 10.93 -18.38 1.45
C VAL A 165 11.76 -18.86 2.63
N ILE A 166 12.32 -17.91 3.38
CA ILE A 166 13.15 -18.13 4.57
C ILE A 166 12.28 -18.46 5.79
#